data_AF-A0A8J7ZNE7-F1
#
_entry.id   AF-A0A8J7ZNE7-F1
#
_cell.length_a   1.000
_cell.length_b   1.000
_cell.length_c   1.000
_cell.angle_alpha   90.00
_cell.angle_beta   90.00
_cell.angle_gamma   90.00
#
_symmetry.space_group_name_H-M   'P 1'
#
loop_
_entity.id
_entity.type
_entity.pdbx_description
1 polymer ?
#
loop_
_entity_poly.entity_id
_entity_poly.type
_entity_poly.pdbx_seq_one_letter_code
_entity_poly.pdbx_strand_id
1 'polypeptide(L)' 'MVTKRSIAVTGILLGVAFAGVFHAVAALAYDTGLRYVGLGVAALALLGIVLENVSITGPPREEE' A
#
# COMPACT_ATOMS: atom_id res chain seq x y z
N MET A 1 9.39 10.86 -12.28
CA MET A 1 8.70 12.18 -12.11
C MET A 1 7.36 11.98 -11.42
N VAL A 2 7.02 12.81 -10.43
CA VAL A 2 5.69 12.74 -9.77
C VAL A 2 4.63 13.29 -10.71
N THR A 3 3.63 12.47 -11.05
CA THR A 3 2.51 12.86 -11.93
C THR A 3 1.21 12.95 -11.14
N LYS A 4 0.22 13.70 -11.65
CA LYS A 4 -1.14 13.72 -11.06
C LYS A 4 -1.73 12.31 -10.95
N ARG A 5 -1.46 11.46 -11.93
CA ARG A 5 -1.85 10.03 -11.92
C ARG A 5 -1.18 9.29 -10.77
N SER A 6 0.12 9.49 -10.57
CA SER A 6 0.87 8.82 -9.49
C SER A 6 0.38 9.22 -8.10
N ILE A 7 0.06 10.50 -7.89
CA ILE A 7 -0.55 10.98 -6.64
C ILE A 7 -1.91 10.32 -6.41
N ALA A 8 -2.76 10.25 -7.44
CA ALA A 8 -4.07 9.61 -7.36
C ALA A 8 -3.96 8.11 -7.04
N VAL A 9 -3.08 7.39 -7.73
CA VAL A 9 -2.82 5.95 -7.49
C VAL A 9 -2.32 5.72 -6.06
N THR A 10 -1.34 6.50 -5.61
CA THR A 10 -0.81 6.41 -4.24
C THR A 10 -1.89 6.70 -3.20
N GLY A 11 -2.75 7.70 -3.44
CA GLY A 11 -3.87 8.02 -2.56
C GLY A 11 -4.91 6.88 -2.45
N ILE A 12 -5.24 6.24 -3.58
CA ILE A 12 -6.14 5.08 -3.60
C ILE A 12 -5.50 3.92 -2.81
N LEU A 13 -4.24 3.61 -3.08
CA LEU A 13 -3.53 2.54 -2.39
C LEU A 13 -3.42 2.82 -0.89
N LEU A 14 -3.21 4.07 -0.48
CA LEU A 14 -3.20 4.44 0.93
C LEU A 14 -4.57 4.20 1.59
N GLY A 15 -5.67 4.54 0.90
CA GLY A 15 -7.02 4.23 1.36
C GLY A 15 -7.28 2.73 1.50
N VAL A 16 -6.81 1.92 0.55
CA VAL A 16 -6.91 0.45 0.61
C VAL A 16 -6.08 -0.11 1.77
N ALA A 17 -4.87 0.41 1.98
CA ALA A 17 -4.01 0.02 3.09
C ALA A 17 -4.69 0.30 4.44
N PHE A 18 -5.28 1.49 4.60
CA PHE A 18 -6.05 1.85 5.78
C PHE A 18 -7.25 0.92 6.00
N ALA A 19 -8.05 0.65 4.97
CA ALA A 19 -9.19 -0.25 5.05
C ALA A 19 -8.79 -1.69 5.44
N GLY A 20 -7.65 -2.18 4.91
CA GLY A 20 -7.10 -3.48 5.28
C GLY A 20 -6.69 -3.56 6.75
N VAL A 21 -6.00 -2.54 7.27
CA VAL A 21 -5.64 -2.46 8.69
C VAL A 21 -6.88 -2.38 9.57
N PHE A 22 -7.85 -1.53 9.22
CA PHE A 22 -9.11 -1.41 9.96
C PHE A 22 -9.85 -2.76 9.99
N HIS A 23 -9.93 -3.45 8.85
CA HIS A 23 -10.53 -4.78 8.78
C HIS A 23 -9.80 -5.79 9.66
N ALA A 24 -8.47 -5.77 9.70
CA ALA A 24 -7.70 -6.68 10.55
C ALA A 24 -7.96 -6.42 12.05
N VAL A 25 -8.05 -5.15 12.46
CA VAL A 25 -8.40 -4.76 13.83
C VAL A 25 -9.83 -5.19 14.17
N ALA A 26 -10.79 -4.94 13.27
CA ALA A 26 -12.16 -5.39 13.46
C ALA A 26 -12.26 -6.92 13.56
N ALA A 27 -11.55 -7.66 12.69
CA ALA A 27 -11.53 -9.11 12.72
C ALA A 27 -10.93 -9.67 14.01
N LEU A 28 -9.96 -8.98 14.62
CA LEU A 28 -9.45 -9.31 15.94
C LEU A 28 -10.46 -9.01 17.05
N ALA A 29 -11.14 -7.86 16.98
CA ALA A 29 -12.12 -7.45 17.98
C ALA A 29 -13.37 -8.34 18.01
N TYR A 30 -13.79 -8.84 16.85
CA TYR A 30 -14.98 -9.70 16.69
C TYR A 30 -14.65 -11.20 16.54
N ASP A 31 -13.38 -11.58 16.69
CA ASP A 31 -12.87 -12.96 16.58
C ASP A 31 -13.40 -13.73 15.36
N THR A 32 -13.39 -13.08 14.19
CA THR A 32 -13.95 -13.66 12.96
C THR A 32 -12.99 -14.62 12.24
N GLY A 33 -11.74 -14.71 12.70
CA GLY A 33 -10.67 -15.45 12.03
C GLY A 33 -10.11 -14.79 10.75
N LEU A 34 -10.68 -13.66 10.30
CA LEU A 34 -10.33 -13.01 9.02
C LEU A 34 -9.16 -12.01 9.09
N ARG A 35 -8.44 -11.94 10.21
CA ARG A 35 -7.35 -10.97 10.43
C ARG A 35 -6.29 -10.97 9.32
N TYR A 36 -5.98 -12.14 8.76
CA TYR A 36 -4.97 -12.28 7.71
C TYR A 36 -5.42 -11.73 6.37
N VAL A 37 -6.74 -11.65 6.13
CA VAL A 37 -7.29 -11.01 4.92
C VAL A 37 -7.01 -9.52 4.97
N GLY A 38 -7.34 -8.86 6.09
CA GLY A 38 -7.06 -7.44 6.28
C GLY A 38 -5.57 -7.12 6.20
N LEU A 39 -4.72 -7.92 6.86
CA LEU A 39 -3.27 -7.77 6.78
C LEU A 39 -2.72 -7.99 5.37
N GLY A 40 -3.20 -9.00 4.65
CA GLY A 40 -2.78 -9.27 3.28
C GLY A 40 -3.13 -8.13 2.32
N VAL A 41 -4.36 -7.61 2.40
CA VAL A 41 -4.80 -6.45 1.61
C VAL A 41 -3.95 -5.22 1.93
N ALA A 42 -3.69 -4.95 3.22
CA ALA A 42 -2.85 -3.84 3.63
C ALA A 42 -1.41 -3.97 3.11
N ALA A 43 -0.81 -5.15 3.24
CA ALA A 43 0.55 -5.41 2.78
C ALA A 43 0.69 -5.25 1.25
N LEU A 44 -0.27 -5.76 0.47
CA LEU A 44 -0.27 -5.61 -0.99
C LEU A 44 -0.41 -4.14 -1.41
N ALA A 45 -1.26 -3.37 -0.72
CA ALA A 45 -1.43 -1.96 -1.01
C ALA A 45 -0.15 -1.16 -0.72
N LEU A 46 0.51 -1.43 0.42
CA LEU A 46 1.79 -0.82 0.78
C LEU A 46 2.90 -1.19 -0.22
N LEU A 47 2.97 -2.46 -0.64
CA LEU A 47 3.90 -2.90 -1.68
C LEU A 47 3.64 -2.16 -3.00
N GLY A 48 2.38 -1.97 -3.38
CA GLY A 48 2.01 -1.18 -4.54
C GLY A 48 2.51 0.27 -4.47
N ILE A 49 2.43 0.89 -3.29
CA ILE A 49 2.97 2.24 -3.05
C ILE A 49 4.48 2.26 -3.24
N VAL A 50 5.20 1.28 -2.68
CA VAL A 50 6.66 1.17 -2.84
C VAL A 50 7.02 1.03 -4.32
N LEU A 51 6.36 0.14 -5.05
CA LEU A 51 6.62 -0.08 -6.47
C LEU A 51 6.33 1.15 -7.33
N GLU A 52 5.21 1.84 -7.06
CA GLU A 52 4.88 3.10 -7.72
C GLU A 52 5.97 4.15 -7.48
N ASN A 53 6.51 4.25 -6.26
CA ASN A 53 7.54 5.24 -5.93
C ASN A 53 8.96 4.87 -6.42
N VAL A 54 9.33 3.59 -6.44
CA VAL A 54 10.62 3.13 -7.02
C VAL A 54 10.67 3.37 -8.53
N SER A 55 9.53 3.20 -9.22
CA SER A 55 9.45 3.51 -10.65
C SER A 55 9.68 5.00 -10.98
N ILE A 56 9.46 5.89 -10.00
CA ILE A 56 9.65 7.34 -10.14
C ILE A 56 11.11 7.74 -10.02
N THR A 57 11.90 7.03 -9.19
CA THR A 57 13.29 7.37 -8.87
C THR A 57 14.32 6.84 -9.87
N GLY A 58 13.96 5.86 -10.70
CA GLY A 58 14.89 5.23 -11.66
C GLY A 58 16.05 4.48 -10.98
N PRO A 59 16.87 3.72 -11.73
CA PRO A 59 18.07 3.10 -11.17
C PRO A 59 19.02 4.18 -10.60
N PRO A 60 19.78 3.88 -9.54
CA PRO A 60 20.80 4.81 -9.04
C PRO A 60 21.70 5.21 -10.19
N ARG A 61 21.91 6.52 -10.38
CA ARG A 61 22.92 6.97 -11.34
C ARG A 61 24.27 6.53 -10.78
N GLU A 62 25.00 5.71 -11.53
CA GLU A 62 26.42 5.53 -11.29
C GLU A 62 27.03 6.93 -11.44
N GLU A 63 27.55 7.48 -10.34
CA GLU A 63 28.22 8.77 -10.33
C GLU A 63 29.51 8.61 -11.16
N GLU A 64 29.53 9.16 -12.37
CA GLU A 64 30.75 9.37 -13.19
C GLU A 64 31.63 10.47 -12.61
#